data_AF-A0A560GVG9-F1
#
_entry.id   AF-A0A560GVG9-F1
#
_cell.length_a   1.000
_cell.length_b   1.000
_cell.length_c   1.000
_cell.angle_alpha   90.00
_cell.angle_beta   90.00
_cell.angle_gamma   90.00
#
_symmetry.space_group_name_H-M   'P 1'
#
loop_
_entity.id
_entity.type
_entity.pdbx_description
1 polymer ?
#
loop_
_entity_poly.entity_id
_entity_poly.type
_entity_poly.pdbx_seq_one_letter_code
_entity_poly.pdbx_strand_id
1 'polypeptide(L)'
;MAFPVATRPAEEYNAIIYDGDGPEMRKQGTHFLKSARRATWSLWRVAEMTEEEAYERFLKHRWPRTAGQPVCRFCKCERCYTITTRRIFKCSACRRTFSVTAGTQFNSRKITFKRIIAEITTFVLNAKGISAIHASRTVGLNTKTSFIFNHKIRETIAIKRGDLVLSGEVEQDAAYYGGHVRPGNTGREGLRPDKKQPKKLPKKRAVFVMRERGGNTVTRVIESETTEEILAANAKHVAPGSVIYTDEHKAYGALHARYKTYHVNHRLEYVNGRIHTNGAEGFHSRMRRAEIGVYHRISSHLLGLYSAEMAYREDRRRVDDASQVWEVIEMMLATPVSRVWTGRWQKTAWC
;
A
#
# COMPACT_ATOMS: atom_id res chain seq x y z
N MET A 1 34.99 6.96 40.36
CA MET A 1 34.55 5.61 40.75
C MET A 1 33.36 5.23 39.89
N ALA A 2 33.57 4.34 38.93
CA ALA A 2 32.53 3.86 38.02
C ALA A 2 31.84 2.64 38.63
N PHE A 3 30.50 2.65 38.69
CA PHE A 3 29.71 1.47 39.01
C PHE A 3 29.33 0.76 37.70
N PRO A 4 29.54 -0.56 37.57
CA PRO A 4 29.25 -1.29 36.35
C PRO A 4 27.75 -1.59 36.23
N VAL A 5 27.16 -1.23 35.08
CA VAL A 5 25.81 -1.68 34.68
C VAL A 5 25.99 -3.01 33.93
N ALA A 6 25.65 -4.11 34.58
CA ALA A 6 25.57 -5.42 33.94
C ALA A 6 24.39 -5.42 32.95
N THR A 7 24.68 -5.57 31.66
CA THR A 7 23.68 -5.84 30.63
C THR A 7 23.32 -7.32 30.69
N ARG A 8 22.05 -7.63 31.00
CA ARG A 8 21.52 -9.00 30.84
C ARG A 8 21.34 -9.30 29.35
N PRO A 9 21.63 -10.53 28.88
CA PRO A 9 21.35 -10.94 27.51
C PRO A 9 19.84 -10.91 27.24
N ALA A 10 19.47 -10.70 25.99
CA ALA A 10 18.09 -10.80 25.51
C ALA A 10 17.65 -12.26 25.55
N GLU A 11 17.14 -12.72 26.69
CA GLU A 11 16.45 -14.00 26.81
C GLU A 11 15.09 -13.94 26.12
N GLU A 12 14.84 -15.01 25.38
CA GLU A 12 13.74 -15.26 24.48
C GLU A 12 12.39 -15.20 25.21
N TYR A 13 11.47 -14.36 24.71
CA TYR A 13 10.07 -14.42 25.12
C TYR A 13 9.42 -15.66 24.48
N ASN A 14 9.58 -16.82 25.10
CA ASN A 14 8.82 -18.03 24.79
C ASN A 14 7.42 -17.91 25.40
N ALA A 15 6.39 -17.90 24.56
CA ALA A 15 5.01 -18.06 25.03
C ALA A 15 4.80 -19.53 25.41
N ILE A 16 4.68 -19.79 26.72
CA ILE A 16 4.32 -21.11 27.26
C ILE A 16 2.79 -21.25 27.10
N ILE A 17 2.35 -22.19 26.26
CA ILE A 17 0.95 -22.61 26.19
C ILE A 17 0.84 -23.91 27.01
N TYR A 18 -0.03 -23.92 28.01
CA TYR A 18 -0.28 -25.08 28.85
C TYR A 18 -1.44 -25.90 28.27
N ASP A 19 -1.12 -26.89 27.44
CA ASP A 19 -2.05 -27.96 27.07
C ASP A 19 -1.49 -29.30 27.57
N GLY A 20 -2.11 -29.85 28.62
CA GLY A 20 -2.27 -31.29 28.91
C GLY A 20 -1.06 -32.22 29.12
N ASP A 21 -0.04 -32.21 28.25
CA ASP A 21 0.95 -33.29 28.15
C ASP A 21 2.37 -32.74 27.91
N GLY A 22 3.04 -32.30 28.99
CA GLY A 22 4.48 -32.00 29.00
C GLY A 22 4.97 -30.85 28.09
N PRO A 23 6.12 -30.22 28.38
CA PRO A 23 6.66 -29.16 27.54
C PRO A 23 7.35 -29.77 26.31
N GLU A 24 6.57 -30.13 25.28
CA GLU A 24 7.13 -30.36 23.96
C GLU A 24 7.58 -29.01 23.36
N MET A 25 8.87 -28.70 23.48
CA MET A 25 9.47 -27.55 22.82
C MET A 25 9.39 -27.73 21.29
N ARG A 26 8.27 -27.33 20.69
CA ARG A 26 8.18 -27.16 19.24
C ARG A 26 9.22 -26.11 18.85
N LYS A 27 10.31 -26.53 18.20
CA LYS A 27 11.29 -25.62 17.58
C LYS A 27 10.52 -24.61 16.73
N GLN A 28 10.40 -23.37 17.18
CA GLN A 28 9.80 -22.32 16.39
C GLN A 28 10.65 -22.17 15.13
N GLY A 29 10.09 -22.57 13.98
CA GLY A 29 10.74 -22.36 12.69
C GLY A 29 11.09 -20.88 12.53
N THR A 30 12.18 -20.58 11.83
CA THR A 30 12.63 -19.20 11.60
C THR A 30 11.49 -18.35 11.06
N HIS A 31 11.19 -17.24 11.75
CA HIS A 31 10.15 -16.30 11.35
C HIS A 31 10.30 -15.92 9.87
N PHE A 32 9.21 -15.94 9.08
CA PHE A 32 9.26 -15.75 7.62
C PHE A 32 10.10 -14.53 7.19
N LEU A 33 9.93 -13.39 7.86
CA LEU A 33 10.67 -12.16 7.54
C LEU A 33 12.19 -12.25 7.76
N LYS A 34 12.66 -13.22 8.54
CA LYS A 34 14.09 -13.50 8.79
C LYS A 34 14.60 -14.66 7.92
N SER A 35 13.74 -15.28 7.12
CA SER A 35 14.08 -16.48 6.35
C SER A 35 14.61 -16.14 4.96
N ALA A 36 15.46 -17.01 4.41
CA ALA A 36 15.92 -16.92 3.02
C ALA A 36 14.77 -17.00 2.00
N ARG A 37 13.62 -17.61 2.37
CA ARG A 37 12.40 -17.65 1.55
C ARG A 37 11.81 -16.25 1.32
N ARG A 38 12.06 -15.30 2.22
CA ARG A 38 11.67 -13.90 2.03
C ARG A 38 12.71 -13.12 1.22
N ALA A 39 14.00 -13.25 1.58
CA ALA A 39 15.11 -12.44 1.08
C ALA A 39 15.60 -12.85 -0.33
N THR A 40 14.72 -12.77 -1.33
CA THR A 40 14.99 -13.21 -2.71
C THR A 40 15.50 -12.10 -3.63
N TRP A 41 15.48 -10.84 -3.19
CA TRP A 41 15.85 -9.67 -3.99
C TRP A 41 16.57 -8.60 -3.16
N SER A 42 17.36 -7.75 -3.82
CA SER A 42 18.06 -6.64 -3.16
C SER A 42 18.41 -5.54 -4.16
N LEU A 43 18.76 -4.36 -3.64
CA LEU A 43 19.30 -3.27 -4.47
C LEU A 43 20.65 -3.62 -5.11
N TRP A 44 21.46 -4.48 -4.47
CA TRP A 44 22.72 -4.96 -5.05
C TRP A 44 22.49 -5.76 -6.34
N ARG A 45 21.48 -6.65 -6.37
CA ARG A 45 21.10 -7.35 -7.60
C ARG A 45 20.69 -6.39 -8.71
N VAL A 46 20.06 -5.27 -8.37
CA VAL A 46 19.74 -4.22 -9.35
C VAL A 46 21.00 -3.50 -9.79
N ALA A 47 21.95 -3.24 -8.87
CA ALA A 47 23.22 -2.56 -9.17
C ALA A 47 24.13 -3.39 -10.09
N GLU A 48 24.11 -4.72 -9.98
CA GLU A 48 24.86 -5.64 -10.86
C GLU A 48 24.24 -5.76 -12.26
N MET A 49 22.94 -5.49 -12.40
CA MET A 49 22.22 -5.59 -13.67
C MET A 49 22.68 -4.53 -14.68
N THR A 50 22.80 -4.90 -15.94
CA THR A 50 23.01 -3.99 -17.07
C THR A 50 21.71 -3.28 -17.49
N GLU A 51 21.80 -2.22 -18.29
CA GLU A 51 20.61 -1.53 -18.78
C GLU A 51 19.85 -2.38 -19.82
N GLU A 52 20.55 -3.25 -20.53
CA GLU A 52 20.03 -4.23 -21.49
C GLU A 52 19.22 -5.32 -20.76
N GLU A 53 19.78 -5.95 -19.72
CA GLU A 53 19.05 -6.93 -18.91
C GLU A 53 17.80 -6.33 -18.25
N ALA A 54 17.91 -5.09 -17.74
CA ALA A 54 16.77 -4.36 -17.20
C ALA A 54 15.68 -4.16 -18.27
N TYR A 55 16.08 -3.78 -19.49
CA TYR A 55 15.16 -3.62 -20.61
C TYR A 55 14.48 -4.94 -21.01
N GLU A 56 15.23 -6.03 -21.09
CA GLU A 56 14.70 -7.35 -21.41
C GLU A 56 13.67 -7.83 -20.39
N ARG A 57 13.90 -7.58 -19.09
CA ARG A 57 12.91 -7.87 -18.05
C ARG A 57 11.63 -7.06 -18.28
N PHE A 58 11.73 -5.79 -18.64
CA PHE A 58 10.57 -4.98 -19.01
C PHE A 58 9.80 -5.58 -20.19
N LEU A 59 10.47 -6.11 -21.22
CA LEU A 59 9.82 -6.78 -22.35
C LEU A 59 9.03 -8.00 -21.87
N LYS A 60 9.69 -8.90 -21.12
CA LYS A 60 9.08 -10.14 -20.60
C LYS A 60 7.86 -9.86 -19.73
N HIS A 61 7.94 -8.89 -18.82
CA HIS A 61 6.82 -8.52 -17.94
C HIS A 61 5.73 -7.70 -18.66
N ARG A 62 6.06 -6.99 -19.74
CA ARG A 62 5.06 -6.27 -20.54
C ARG A 62 4.24 -7.22 -21.41
N TRP A 63 4.88 -8.21 -21.99
CA TRP A 63 4.28 -9.18 -22.91
C TRP A 63 4.61 -10.62 -22.53
N PRO A 64 4.09 -11.12 -21.39
CA PRO A 64 4.41 -12.47 -20.93
C PRO A 64 3.90 -13.54 -21.89
N ARG A 65 2.73 -13.33 -22.52
CA ARG A 65 2.10 -14.29 -23.45
C ARG A 65 2.92 -14.56 -24.71
N THR A 66 3.74 -13.60 -25.12
CA THR A 66 4.57 -13.68 -26.33
C THR A 66 6.05 -13.72 -25.98
N ALA A 67 6.39 -14.12 -24.75
CA ALA A 67 7.77 -14.20 -24.24
C ALA A 67 8.59 -12.92 -24.45
N GLY A 68 7.95 -11.75 -24.35
CA GLY A 68 8.57 -10.43 -24.54
C GLY A 68 8.49 -9.88 -25.96
N GLN A 69 7.90 -10.60 -26.92
CA GLN A 69 7.69 -10.05 -28.26
C GLN A 69 6.60 -8.95 -28.25
N PRO A 70 6.83 -7.82 -28.93
CA PRO A 70 5.96 -6.65 -28.86
C PRO A 70 4.58 -6.85 -29.48
N VAL A 71 3.52 -6.68 -28.68
CA VAL A 71 2.13 -6.61 -29.16
C VAL A 71 1.69 -5.17 -29.32
N CYS A 72 1.16 -4.82 -30.50
CA CYS A 72 0.73 -3.46 -30.80
C CYS A 72 -0.41 -3.02 -29.89
N ARG A 73 -0.21 -1.93 -29.13
CA ARG A 73 -1.25 -1.40 -28.23
C ARG A 73 -2.48 -0.81 -28.93
N PHE A 74 -2.41 -0.55 -30.24
CA PHE A 74 -3.47 0.14 -31.00
C PHE A 74 -4.40 -0.85 -31.71
N CYS A 75 -3.85 -1.87 -32.38
CA CYS A 75 -4.62 -2.85 -33.16
C CYS A 75 -4.39 -4.29 -32.72
N LYS A 76 -3.66 -4.52 -31.62
CA LYS A 76 -3.37 -5.86 -31.04
C LYS A 76 -2.56 -6.82 -31.93
N CYS A 77 -2.09 -6.37 -33.09
CA CYS A 77 -1.20 -7.14 -33.96
C CYS A 77 0.12 -7.51 -33.25
N GLU A 78 0.49 -8.79 -33.29
CA GLU A 78 1.73 -9.34 -32.72
C GLU A 78 2.93 -9.22 -33.67
N ARG A 79 2.67 -9.03 -34.96
CA ARG A 79 3.72 -8.77 -35.97
C ARG A 79 4.21 -7.33 -35.87
N CYS A 80 5.21 -7.09 -35.03
CA CYS A 80 5.86 -5.80 -34.84
C CYS A 80 7.38 -5.91 -35.06
N TYR A 81 7.96 -4.93 -35.75
CA TYR A 81 9.40 -4.86 -36.03
C TYR A 81 10.11 -4.00 -35.00
N THR A 82 11.27 -4.46 -34.52
CA THR A 82 12.11 -3.70 -33.59
C THR A 82 13.05 -2.77 -34.36
N ILE A 83 12.96 -1.47 -34.08
CA ILE A 83 13.94 -0.47 -34.49
C ILE A 83 15.03 -0.45 -33.42
N THR A 84 16.07 -1.26 -33.66
CA THR A 84 17.16 -1.54 -32.70
C THR A 84 17.86 -0.28 -32.19
N THR A 85 18.04 0.71 -33.06
CA THR A 85 18.75 1.97 -32.72
C THR A 85 18.06 2.83 -31.65
N ARG A 86 16.75 2.62 -31.37
CA ARG A 86 15.98 3.51 -30.46
C ARG A 86 15.10 2.79 -29.44
N ARG A 87 15.15 1.44 -29.35
CA ARG A 87 14.26 0.62 -28.49
C ARG A 87 12.77 0.93 -28.75
N ILE A 88 12.42 1.08 -30.03
CA ILE A 88 11.06 1.37 -30.52
C ILE A 88 10.58 0.20 -31.39
N PHE A 89 9.30 -0.08 -31.34
CA PHE A 89 8.62 -1.06 -32.17
C PHE A 89 7.74 -0.37 -33.21
N LYS A 90 7.65 -0.94 -34.41
CA LYS A 90 6.74 -0.50 -35.48
C LYS A 90 5.78 -1.63 -35.83
N CYS A 91 4.48 -1.38 -35.72
CA CYS A 91 3.47 -2.37 -36.08
C CYS A 91 3.43 -2.60 -37.59
N SER A 92 3.34 -3.87 -38.03
CA SER A 92 3.18 -4.20 -39.45
C SER A 92 1.82 -3.78 -40.00
N ALA A 93 0.75 -3.95 -39.22
CA ALA A 93 -0.62 -3.64 -39.62
C ALA A 93 -0.94 -2.14 -39.62
N CYS A 94 -0.92 -1.48 -38.45
CA CYS A 94 -1.32 -0.07 -38.34
C CYS A 94 -0.18 0.93 -38.55
N ARG A 95 1.05 0.46 -38.81
CA ARG A 95 2.27 1.26 -39.07
C ARG A 95 2.71 2.22 -37.95
N ARG A 96 1.94 2.34 -36.87
CA ARG A 96 2.26 3.16 -35.69
C ARG A 96 3.47 2.60 -34.94
N THR A 97 4.22 3.51 -34.35
CA THR A 97 5.38 3.20 -33.51
C THR A 97 5.02 3.29 -32.02
N PHE A 98 5.70 2.51 -31.20
CA PHE A 98 5.53 2.50 -29.74
C PHE A 98 6.76 1.93 -29.05
N SER A 99 6.96 2.22 -27.78
CA SER A 99 8.00 1.60 -26.94
C SER A 99 7.39 0.61 -25.94
N VAL A 100 8.22 -0.13 -25.21
CA VAL A 100 7.76 -1.04 -24.13
C VAL A 100 6.94 -0.32 -23.06
N THR A 101 7.26 0.96 -22.80
CA THR A 101 6.58 1.78 -21.78
C THR A 101 5.40 2.59 -22.33
N ALA A 102 5.15 2.54 -23.64
CA ALA A 102 4.12 3.35 -24.27
C ALA A 102 2.73 3.01 -23.73
N GLY A 103 2.00 4.04 -23.30
CA GLY A 103 0.67 3.88 -22.74
C GLY A 103 0.60 3.32 -21.32
N THR A 104 1.75 3.22 -20.64
CA THR A 104 1.84 2.71 -19.26
C THR A 104 2.14 3.84 -18.27
N GLN A 105 2.24 3.52 -16.98
CA GLN A 105 2.72 4.48 -15.97
C GLN A 105 4.16 4.97 -16.23
N PHE A 106 4.95 4.20 -16.97
CA PHE A 106 6.32 4.55 -17.39
C PHE A 106 6.38 5.35 -18.70
N ASN A 107 5.24 5.78 -19.24
CA ASN A 107 5.18 6.54 -20.47
C ASN A 107 6.03 7.82 -20.37
N SER A 108 6.79 8.11 -21.43
CA SER A 108 7.72 9.25 -21.50
C SER A 108 8.75 9.30 -20.35
N ARG A 109 9.21 8.14 -19.87
CA ARG A 109 10.29 8.05 -18.86
C ARG A 109 11.54 8.82 -19.32
N LYS A 110 12.19 9.48 -18.38
CA LYS A 110 13.49 10.17 -18.58
C LYS A 110 14.65 9.52 -17.79
N ILE A 111 14.36 8.44 -17.08
CA ILE A 111 15.34 7.66 -16.32
C ILE A 111 15.49 6.28 -16.96
N THR A 112 16.62 5.62 -16.73
CA THR A 112 16.96 4.30 -17.27
C THR A 112 16.06 3.19 -16.69
N PHE A 113 15.95 2.05 -17.37
CA PHE A 113 15.16 0.90 -16.86
C PHE A 113 15.74 0.39 -15.54
N LYS A 114 17.07 0.30 -15.45
CA LYS A 114 17.76 -0.06 -14.20
C LYS A 114 17.36 0.85 -13.03
N ARG A 115 17.31 2.17 -13.24
CA ARG A 115 16.88 3.14 -12.22
C ARG A 115 15.40 3.01 -11.86
N ILE A 116 14.54 2.64 -12.80
CA ILE A 116 13.13 2.35 -12.50
C ILE A 116 13.01 1.14 -11.57
N ILE A 117 13.73 0.05 -11.88
CA ILE A 117 13.74 -1.15 -11.04
C ILE A 117 14.28 -0.80 -9.65
N ALA A 118 15.34 0.01 -9.56
CA ALA A 118 15.91 0.45 -8.28
C ALA A 118 14.91 1.28 -7.45
N GLU A 119 14.18 2.21 -8.07
CA GLU A 119 13.15 3.02 -7.40
C GLU A 119 12.01 2.15 -6.87
N ILE A 120 11.50 1.22 -7.68
CA ILE A 120 10.42 0.30 -7.26
C ILE A 120 10.92 -0.65 -6.18
N THR A 121 12.14 -1.18 -6.32
CA THR A 121 12.78 -2.03 -5.31
C THR A 121 12.86 -1.27 -3.98
N THR A 122 13.36 -0.04 -4.00
CA THR A 122 13.45 0.82 -2.81
C THR A 122 12.07 1.05 -2.19
N PHE A 123 11.05 1.33 -2.99
CA PHE A 123 9.69 1.49 -2.49
C PHE A 123 9.15 0.21 -1.84
N VAL A 124 9.26 -0.93 -2.53
CA VAL A 124 8.65 -2.20 -2.10
C VAL A 124 9.32 -2.77 -0.86
N LEU A 125 10.65 -2.84 -0.83
CA LEU A 125 11.39 -3.49 0.26
C LEU A 125 11.27 -2.75 1.61
N ASN A 126 10.92 -1.46 1.58
CA ASN A 126 10.69 -0.68 2.79
C ASN A 126 9.29 -0.96 3.38
N ALA A 127 9.16 -2.02 4.18
CA ALA A 127 7.88 -2.52 4.69
C ALA A 127 6.99 -1.49 5.44
N LYS A 128 7.59 -0.43 6.02
CA LYS A 128 6.87 0.65 6.71
C LYS A 128 6.53 1.85 5.81
N GLY A 129 6.97 1.82 4.55
CA GLY A 129 6.99 2.97 3.65
C GLY A 129 8.36 3.64 3.59
N ILE A 130 8.56 4.46 2.55
CA ILE A 130 9.74 5.31 2.39
C ILE A 130 9.36 6.71 1.92
N SER A 131 10.04 7.72 2.44
CA SER A 131 9.90 9.10 1.97
C SER A 131 10.58 9.29 0.62
N ALA A 132 10.04 10.17 -0.23
CA ALA A 132 10.64 10.45 -1.54
C ALA A 132 12.06 11.04 -1.45
N ILE A 133 12.37 11.74 -0.35
CA ILE A 133 13.72 12.28 -0.11
C ILE A 133 14.70 11.12 0.10
N HIS A 134 14.35 10.16 0.97
CA HIS A 134 15.19 9.01 1.23
C HIS A 134 15.33 8.16 -0.03
N ALA A 135 14.23 7.78 -0.67
CA ALA A 135 14.25 7.01 -1.92
C ALA A 135 15.13 7.67 -2.99
N SER A 136 15.03 9.00 -3.16
CA SER A 136 15.86 9.72 -4.13
C SER A 136 17.36 9.66 -3.82
N ARG A 137 17.75 9.67 -2.54
CA ARG A 137 19.15 9.54 -2.13
C ARG A 137 19.67 8.12 -2.33
N THR A 138 18.83 7.12 -2.03
CA THR A 138 19.16 5.70 -2.22
C THR A 138 19.43 5.37 -3.70
N VAL A 139 18.61 5.89 -4.61
CA VAL A 139 18.71 5.58 -6.05
C VAL A 139 19.60 6.57 -6.83
N GLY A 140 19.89 7.74 -6.25
CA GLY A 140 20.62 8.82 -6.93
C GLY A 140 19.75 9.57 -7.95
N LEU A 141 18.50 9.85 -7.59
CA LEU A 141 17.54 10.62 -8.38
C LEU A 141 17.30 12.00 -7.78
N ASN A 142 16.70 12.91 -8.57
CA ASN A 142 16.11 14.11 -7.99
C ASN A 142 14.89 13.72 -7.15
N THR A 143 14.72 14.35 -5.98
CA THR A 143 13.59 14.13 -5.08
C THR A 143 12.24 14.30 -5.76
N LYS A 144 12.08 15.24 -6.69
CA LYS A 144 10.84 15.42 -7.47
C LYS A 144 10.55 14.21 -8.37
N THR A 145 11.60 13.60 -8.94
CA THR A 145 11.46 12.39 -9.75
C THR A 145 11.00 11.21 -8.90
N SER A 146 11.64 10.99 -7.75
CA SER A 146 11.24 9.94 -6.80
C SER A 146 9.82 10.17 -6.27
N PHE A 147 9.47 11.41 -5.95
CA PHE A 147 8.12 11.77 -5.50
C PHE A 147 7.05 11.39 -6.53
N ILE A 148 7.25 11.75 -7.80
CA ILE A 148 6.33 11.39 -8.89
C ILE A 148 6.26 9.87 -9.06
N PHE A 149 7.39 9.17 -9.03
CA PHE A 149 7.42 7.71 -9.16
C PHE A 149 6.68 7.01 -8.02
N ASN A 150 6.96 7.38 -6.77
CA ASN A 150 6.28 6.83 -5.60
C ASN A 150 4.77 7.07 -5.67
N HIS A 151 4.33 8.23 -6.15
CA HIS A 151 2.91 8.50 -6.33
C HIS A 151 2.27 7.74 -7.50
N LYS A 152 3.00 7.49 -8.60
CA LYS A 152 2.53 6.59 -9.66
C LYS A 152 2.40 5.14 -9.19
N ILE A 153 3.32 4.67 -8.34
CA ILE A 153 3.22 3.35 -7.71
C ILE A 153 1.95 3.31 -6.84
N ARG A 154 1.74 4.31 -5.98
CA ARG A 154 0.54 4.39 -5.14
C ARG A 154 -0.75 4.46 -5.94
N GLU A 155 -0.79 5.27 -7.00
CA GLU A 155 -1.95 5.39 -7.89
C GLU A 155 -2.25 4.04 -8.55
N THR A 156 -1.22 3.35 -9.03
CA THR A 156 -1.34 2.00 -9.60
C THR A 156 -1.93 1.01 -8.59
N ILE A 157 -1.37 0.98 -7.37
CA ILE A 157 -1.86 0.14 -6.29
C ILE A 157 -3.32 0.48 -5.96
N ALA A 158 -3.65 1.77 -5.85
CA ALA A 158 -5.01 2.22 -5.54
C ALA A 158 -6.02 1.82 -6.64
N ILE A 159 -5.66 1.94 -7.91
CA ILE A 159 -6.49 1.49 -9.03
C ILE A 159 -6.74 -0.02 -8.93
N LYS A 160 -5.67 -0.82 -8.83
CA LYS A 160 -5.78 -2.29 -8.79
C LYS A 160 -6.54 -2.79 -7.59
N ARG A 161 -6.38 -2.15 -6.43
CA ARG A 161 -7.13 -2.50 -5.22
C ARG A 161 -8.57 -2.02 -5.25
N GLY A 162 -8.84 -0.96 -6.01
CA GLY A 162 -10.19 -0.45 -6.25
C GLY A 162 -11.10 -1.38 -7.06
N ASP A 163 -10.54 -2.45 -7.62
CA ASP A 163 -11.27 -3.51 -8.34
C ASP A 163 -11.43 -4.80 -7.50
N LEU A 164 -10.89 -4.85 -6.28
CA LEU A 164 -10.98 -6.04 -5.42
C LEU A 164 -12.37 -6.18 -4.81
N VAL A 165 -12.84 -7.43 -4.78
CA VAL A 165 -14.05 -7.85 -4.05
C VAL A 165 -13.59 -8.86 -2.99
N LEU A 166 -13.89 -8.54 -1.73
CA LEU A 166 -13.57 -9.35 -0.55
C LEU A 166 -14.68 -10.39 -0.34
N SER A 167 -14.33 -11.51 0.28
CA SER A 167 -15.27 -12.62 0.51
C SER A 167 -15.08 -13.27 1.89
N GLY A 168 -16.01 -14.14 2.29
CA GLY A 168 -15.88 -14.91 3.52
C GLY A 168 -16.04 -14.02 4.76
N GLU A 169 -14.99 -13.89 5.56
CA GLU A 169 -14.98 -13.11 6.81
C GLU A 169 -14.31 -11.75 6.60
N VAL A 170 -15.06 -10.66 6.73
CA VAL A 170 -14.59 -9.29 6.48
C VAL A 170 -14.70 -8.43 7.73
N GLU A 171 -13.57 -7.95 8.23
CA GLU A 171 -13.46 -6.99 9.32
C GLU A 171 -13.54 -5.56 8.78
N GLN A 172 -14.30 -4.69 9.43
CA GLN A 172 -14.49 -3.31 9.00
C GLN A 172 -14.29 -2.34 10.17
N ASP A 173 -13.56 -1.27 9.91
CA ASP A 173 -13.29 -0.19 10.87
C ASP A 173 -13.08 1.13 10.13
N ALA A 174 -13.24 2.24 10.82
CA ALA A 174 -12.98 3.58 10.30
C ALA A 174 -12.19 4.43 11.30
N ALA A 175 -11.14 5.11 10.80
CA ALA A 175 -10.39 6.06 11.61
C ALA A 175 -10.16 7.39 10.88
N TYR A 176 -10.19 8.50 11.63
CA TYR A 176 -10.04 9.86 11.09
C TYR A 176 -8.58 10.31 11.00
N TYR A 177 -8.11 10.67 9.81
CA TYR A 177 -6.76 11.16 9.54
C TYR A 177 -6.73 12.66 9.22
N GLY A 178 -5.56 13.28 9.44
CA GLY A 178 -5.35 14.71 9.25
C GLY A 178 -5.92 15.60 10.37
N GLY A 179 -5.73 16.92 10.22
CA GLY A 179 -6.36 17.91 11.09
C GLY A 179 -5.88 17.93 12.54
N HIS A 180 -4.57 17.88 12.80
CA HIS A 180 -4.06 18.24 14.12
C HIS A 180 -4.33 19.73 14.37
N VAL A 181 -5.31 20.02 15.22
CA VAL A 181 -5.45 21.34 15.83
C VAL A 181 -4.33 21.42 16.84
N ARG A 182 -3.33 22.27 16.59
CA ARG A 182 -2.37 22.62 17.65
C ARG A 182 -3.19 23.17 18.81
N PRO A 183 -3.08 22.63 20.04
CA PRO A 183 -3.52 23.38 21.20
C PRO A 183 -2.87 24.76 21.11
N GLY A 184 -3.64 25.84 21.26
CA GLY A 184 -3.04 27.16 21.36
C GLY A 184 -1.99 27.13 22.47
N ASN A 185 -0.86 27.83 22.29
CA ASN A 185 0.12 27.98 23.36
C ASN A 185 -0.58 28.63 24.56
N THR A 186 -1.05 27.84 25.54
CA THR A 186 -1.46 28.35 26.85
C THR A 186 -0.18 28.62 27.65
N GLY A 187 0.55 29.65 27.23
CA GLY A 187 1.73 30.20 27.89
C GLY A 187 1.44 31.49 28.63
N ARG A 188 0.18 31.76 28.97
CA ARG A 188 -0.21 32.79 29.95
C ARG A 188 -1.33 32.23 30.81
N GLU A 189 -1.07 32.13 32.11
CA GLU A 189 -2.08 31.84 33.13
C GLU A 189 -3.29 32.76 32.91
N GLY A 190 -4.50 32.20 32.92
CA GLY A 190 -5.73 32.97 33.12
C GLY A 190 -6.77 32.97 31.98
N LEU A 191 -6.47 32.51 30.77
CA LEU A 191 -7.48 32.42 29.71
C LEU A 191 -7.96 30.97 29.57
N ARG A 192 -9.09 30.66 30.22
CA ARG A 192 -9.86 29.43 29.94
C ARG A 192 -10.12 29.40 28.42
N PRO A 193 -9.72 28.35 27.68
CA PRO A 193 -10.07 28.25 26.28
C PRO A 193 -11.60 28.21 26.20
N ASP A 194 -12.18 29.13 25.43
CA ASP A 194 -13.61 29.11 25.12
C ASP A 194 -14.00 27.69 24.71
N LYS A 195 -14.99 27.11 25.40
CA LYS A 195 -15.56 25.78 25.17
C LYS A 195 -16.33 25.68 23.83
N LYS A 196 -15.86 26.36 22.79
CA LYS A 196 -16.28 26.13 21.41
C LYS A 196 -15.17 25.38 20.70
N GLN A 197 -15.10 24.07 20.94
CA GLN A 197 -14.46 23.18 19.97
C GLN A 197 -15.07 23.49 18.60
N PRO A 198 -14.27 23.78 17.55
CA PRO A 198 -14.83 24.00 16.23
C PRO A 198 -15.58 22.72 15.81
N LYS A 199 -16.91 22.83 15.69
CA LYS A 199 -17.79 21.79 15.14
C LYS A 199 -17.31 21.49 13.72
N LYS A 200 -16.86 20.25 13.51
CA LYS A 200 -16.26 19.69 12.29
C LYS A 200 -14.97 20.38 11.83
N LEU A 201 -13.86 19.64 11.88
CA LEU A 201 -12.63 20.05 11.21
C LEU A 201 -12.79 19.77 9.71
N PRO A 202 -12.92 20.79 8.83
CA PRO A 202 -13.20 20.60 7.40
C PRO A 202 -12.11 19.80 6.66
N LYS A 203 -10.95 19.60 7.31
CA LYS A 203 -9.77 18.90 6.77
C LYS A 203 -9.59 17.46 7.25
N LYS A 204 -10.36 16.99 8.24
CA LYS A 204 -10.31 15.58 8.64
C LYS A 204 -11.07 14.73 7.62
N ARG A 205 -10.56 13.54 7.34
CA ARG A 205 -11.21 12.53 6.50
C ARG A 205 -11.07 11.18 7.18
N ALA A 206 -12.11 10.36 7.12
CA ALA A 206 -12.04 9.00 7.63
C ALA A 206 -11.49 8.08 6.55
N VAL A 207 -10.62 7.15 6.95
CA VAL A 207 -10.26 5.99 6.13
C VAL A 207 -11.10 4.85 6.65
N PHE A 208 -12.03 4.40 5.85
CA PHE A 208 -12.80 3.18 6.06
C PHE A 208 -12.01 2.00 5.48
N VAL A 209 -11.69 1.02 6.30
CA VAL A 209 -10.99 -0.20 5.91
C VAL A 209 -11.96 -1.38 5.93
N MET A 210 -11.90 -2.21 4.90
CA MET A 210 -12.57 -3.50 4.82
C MET A 210 -11.47 -4.54 4.61
N ARG A 211 -11.38 -5.54 5.48
CA ARG A 211 -10.26 -6.49 5.48
C ARG A 211 -10.76 -7.92 5.58
N GLU A 212 -10.45 -8.71 4.56
CA GLU A 212 -10.69 -10.15 4.56
C GLU A 212 -9.70 -10.84 5.51
N ARG A 213 -10.19 -11.75 6.35
CA ARG A 213 -9.33 -12.52 7.25
C ARG A 213 -8.43 -13.47 6.46
N GLY A 214 -7.12 -13.25 6.57
CA GLY A 214 -6.12 -14.00 5.81
C GLY A 214 -6.01 -13.61 4.33
N GLY A 215 -6.77 -12.61 3.89
CA GLY A 215 -6.86 -12.21 2.49
C GLY A 215 -6.52 -10.73 2.27
N ASN A 216 -7.28 -10.10 1.37
CA ASN A 216 -7.02 -8.75 0.90
C ASN A 216 -7.64 -7.65 1.77
N THR A 217 -7.10 -6.44 1.64
CA THR A 217 -7.59 -5.24 2.33
C THR A 217 -8.05 -4.16 1.34
N VAL A 218 -9.27 -3.65 1.43
CA VAL A 218 -9.73 -2.49 0.64
C VAL A 218 -9.86 -1.27 1.55
N THR A 219 -9.44 -0.11 1.07
CA THR A 219 -9.58 1.16 1.79
C THR A 219 -10.37 2.18 0.98
N ARG A 220 -11.21 2.95 1.66
CA ARG A 220 -11.98 4.06 1.09
C ARG A 220 -11.81 5.29 1.97
N VAL A 221 -11.58 6.43 1.34
CA VAL A 221 -11.63 7.71 2.06
C VAL A 221 -13.06 8.22 1.97
N ILE A 222 -13.66 8.46 3.12
CA ILE A 222 -15.04 8.97 3.26
C ILE A 222 -15.02 10.28 4.04
N GLU A 223 -16.01 11.14 3.79
CA GLU A 223 -16.09 12.42 4.49
C GLU A 223 -16.64 12.26 5.90
N SER A 224 -17.55 11.31 6.09
CA SER A 224 -18.12 10.90 7.36
C SER A 224 -18.65 9.48 7.28
N GLU A 225 -18.83 8.80 8.41
CA GLU A 225 -19.43 7.45 8.44
C GLU A 225 -20.96 7.50 8.26
N THR A 226 -21.43 7.94 7.09
CA THR A 226 -22.85 7.87 6.75
C THR A 226 -23.20 6.45 6.30
N THR A 227 -24.44 6.07 6.56
CA THR A 227 -24.98 4.77 6.17
C THR A 227 -24.87 4.55 4.65
N GLU A 228 -25.10 5.59 3.85
CA GLU A 228 -25.05 5.51 2.39
C GLU A 228 -23.64 5.21 1.87
N GLU A 229 -22.61 5.89 2.42
CA GLU A 229 -21.22 5.68 2.00
C GLU A 229 -20.73 4.27 2.37
N ILE A 230 -21.11 3.77 3.56
CA ILE A 230 -20.77 2.42 4.02
C ILE A 230 -21.47 1.35 3.17
N LEU A 231 -22.76 1.51 2.89
CA LEU A 231 -23.51 0.59 2.04
C LEU A 231 -22.97 0.56 0.61
N ALA A 232 -22.64 1.72 0.03
CA ALA A 232 -22.06 1.80 -1.31
C ALA A 232 -20.67 1.14 -1.37
N ALA A 233 -19.82 1.36 -0.37
CA ALA A 233 -18.51 0.71 -0.29
C ALA A 233 -18.66 -0.82 -0.19
N ASN A 234 -19.55 -1.30 0.67
CA ASN A 234 -19.82 -2.72 0.85
C ASN A 234 -20.41 -3.36 -0.42
N ALA A 235 -21.38 -2.72 -1.06
CA ALA A 235 -21.99 -3.22 -2.29
C ALA A 235 -20.97 -3.38 -3.44
N LYS A 236 -19.92 -2.54 -3.45
CA LYS A 236 -18.85 -2.62 -4.44
C LYS A 236 -17.79 -3.65 -4.10
N HIS A 237 -17.44 -3.80 -2.82
CA HIS A 237 -16.21 -4.45 -2.39
C HIS A 237 -16.39 -5.69 -1.53
N VAL A 238 -17.62 -6.09 -1.21
CA VAL A 238 -17.89 -7.28 -0.40
C VAL A 238 -18.87 -8.18 -1.17
N ALA A 239 -18.49 -9.44 -1.34
CA ALA A 239 -19.30 -10.43 -2.03
C ALA A 239 -20.56 -10.76 -1.21
N PRO A 240 -21.73 -10.95 -1.85
CA PRO A 240 -22.92 -11.45 -1.17
C PRO A 240 -22.64 -12.77 -0.42
N GLY A 241 -23.28 -12.95 0.74
CA GLY A 241 -23.07 -14.12 1.61
C GLY A 241 -21.85 -14.05 2.52
N SER A 242 -21.05 -12.98 2.45
CA SER A 242 -19.96 -12.73 3.40
C SER A 242 -20.48 -12.39 4.80
N VAL A 243 -19.66 -12.66 5.80
CA VAL A 243 -19.85 -12.30 7.20
C VAL A 243 -19.05 -11.06 7.51
N ILE A 244 -19.70 -10.04 8.07
CA ILE A 244 -19.08 -8.76 8.42
C ILE A 244 -18.88 -8.68 9.93
N TYR A 245 -17.69 -8.22 10.36
CA TYR A 245 -17.35 -7.90 11.73
C TYR A 245 -17.09 -6.39 11.83
N THR A 246 -17.85 -5.68 12.66
CA THR A 246 -17.77 -4.21 12.84
C THR A 246 -17.80 -3.83 14.32
N ASP A 247 -17.43 -2.59 14.63
CA ASP A 247 -17.66 -1.98 15.94
C ASP A 247 -19.12 -1.46 16.06
N GLU A 248 -19.55 -1.07 17.26
CA GLU A 248 -20.92 -0.61 17.58
C GLU A 248 -21.33 0.77 17.00
N HIS A 249 -20.86 1.14 15.80
CA HIS A 249 -21.31 2.38 15.17
C HIS A 249 -22.68 2.19 14.48
N LYS A 250 -23.64 3.07 14.77
CA LYS A 250 -25.03 2.99 14.27
C LYS A 250 -25.13 2.83 12.74
N ALA A 251 -24.19 3.41 12.00
CA ALA A 251 -24.18 3.35 10.54
C ALA A 251 -24.00 1.92 9.98
N TYR A 252 -23.40 1.00 10.75
CA TYR A 252 -23.25 -0.41 10.37
C TYR A 252 -24.55 -1.22 10.53
N GLY A 253 -25.55 -0.70 11.25
CA GLY A 253 -26.83 -1.41 11.46
C GLY A 253 -27.54 -1.76 10.16
N ALA A 254 -27.43 -0.92 9.12
CA ALA A 254 -28.04 -1.18 7.82
C ALA A 254 -27.39 -2.35 7.05
N LEU A 255 -26.18 -2.78 7.42
CA LEU A 255 -25.51 -3.92 6.77
C LEU A 255 -26.24 -5.24 7.04
N HIS A 256 -26.95 -5.37 8.17
CA HIS A 256 -27.75 -6.55 8.52
C HIS A 256 -28.80 -6.91 7.48
N ALA A 257 -29.26 -5.94 6.68
CA ALA A 257 -30.21 -6.20 5.62
C ALA A 257 -29.62 -7.02 4.46
N ARG A 258 -28.29 -7.09 4.32
CA ARG A 258 -27.60 -7.74 3.19
C ARG A 258 -26.55 -8.77 3.60
N TYR A 259 -26.00 -8.65 4.80
CA TYR A 259 -24.90 -9.47 5.30
C TYR A 259 -25.20 -9.97 6.70
N LYS A 260 -24.63 -11.13 7.02
CA LYS A 260 -24.56 -11.58 8.41
C LYS A 260 -23.53 -10.71 9.12
N THR A 261 -23.98 -9.83 10.01
CA THR A 261 -23.09 -8.86 10.68
C THR A 261 -22.99 -9.16 12.17
N TYR A 262 -21.77 -9.12 12.71
CA TYR A 262 -21.51 -9.21 14.13
C TYR A 262 -20.86 -7.91 14.62
N HIS A 263 -21.32 -7.43 15.78
CA HIS A 263 -20.82 -6.22 16.42
C HIS A 263 -19.92 -6.57 17.60
N VAL A 264 -18.77 -5.92 17.70
CA VAL A 264 -17.84 -6.04 18.83
C VAL A 264 -18.16 -4.93 19.83
N ASN A 265 -18.60 -5.29 21.05
CA ASN A 265 -18.82 -4.33 22.12
C ASN A 265 -17.53 -4.12 22.93
N HIS A 266 -16.78 -3.08 22.59
CA HIS A 266 -15.52 -2.69 23.24
C HIS A 266 -15.64 -2.30 24.73
N ARG A 267 -16.83 -2.27 25.33
CA ARG A 267 -17.05 -1.93 26.76
C ARG A 267 -17.23 -3.12 27.68
N LEU A 268 -17.58 -4.31 27.18
CA LEU A 268 -17.99 -5.44 28.05
C LEU A 268 -17.22 -6.74 27.78
N GLU A 269 -16.73 -7.00 26.57
CA GLU A 269 -15.97 -8.23 26.26
C GLU A 269 -14.82 -7.93 25.28
N TYR A 270 -13.57 -8.18 25.69
CA TYR A 270 -12.41 -8.00 24.81
C TYR A 270 -12.21 -9.15 23.81
N VAL A 271 -12.86 -10.31 23.99
CA VAL A 271 -12.83 -11.44 23.04
C VAL A 271 -14.08 -12.31 23.22
N ASN A 272 -15.00 -12.31 22.26
CA ASN A 272 -15.98 -13.40 22.10
C ASN A 272 -15.52 -14.32 20.95
N GLY A 273 -14.48 -15.10 21.24
CA GLY A 273 -13.85 -16.05 20.30
C GLY A 273 -13.44 -15.42 18.97
N ARG A 274 -14.19 -15.73 17.90
CA ARG A 274 -13.92 -15.32 16.51
C ARG A 274 -14.59 -14.00 16.11
N ILE A 275 -15.28 -13.29 17.00
CA ILE A 275 -15.95 -12.01 16.71
C ILE A 275 -15.02 -10.87 17.14
N HIS A 276 -14.24 -10.32 16.20
CA HIS A 276 -13.30 -9.22 16.44
C HIS A 276 -12.95 -8.45 15.16
N THR A 277 -12.47 -7.23 15.31
CA THR A 277 -12.00 -6.31 14.25
C THR A 277 -10.48 -6.07 14.28
N ASN A 278 -9.73 -6.87 15.05
CA ASN A 278 -8.28 -6.73 15.32
C ASN A 278 -7.40 -6.46 14.09
N GLY A 279 -7.72 -7.03 12.94
CA GLY A 279 -6.96 -6.83 11.72
C GLY A 279 -7.18 -5.45 11.09
N ALA A 280 -8.41 -4.95 11.13
CA ALA A 280 -8.78 -3.60 10.73
C ALA A 280 -8.15 -2.56 11.66
N GLU A 281 -8.22 -2.77 12.98
CA GLU A 281 -7.53 -1.94 13.97
C GLU A 281 -6.00 -1.95 13.78
N GLY A 282 -5.43 -3.14 13.54
CA GLY A 282 -4.02 -3.33 13.25
C GLY A 282 -3.58 -2.58 11.98
N PHE A 283 -4.45 -2.47 10.98
CA PHE A 283 -4.25 -1.61 9.82
C PHE A 283 -4.14 -0.14 10.20
N HIS A 284 -5.09 0.37 10.99
CA HIS A 284 -5.04 1.77 11.43
C HIS A 284 -3.80 2.06 12.27
N SER A 285 -3.42 1.14 13.15
CA SER A 285 -2.19 1.21 13.94
C SER A 285 -0.94 1.35 13.07
N ARG A 286 -0.82 0.56 11.99
CA ARG A 286 0.31 0.67 11.05
C ARG A 286 0.27 1.95 10.22
N MET A 287 -0.91 2.34 9.74
CA MET A 287 -1.08 3.58 8.97
C MET A 287 -0.73 4.82 9.81
N ARG A 288 -1.07 4.85 11.10
CA ARG A 288 -0.65 5.91 12.04
C ARG A 288 0.85 6.00 12.22
N ARG A 289 1.53 4.85 12.38
CA ARG A 289 3.00 4.83 12.45
C ARG A 289 3.64 5.34 11.17
N ALA A 290 3.07 5.04 10.01
CA ALA A 290 3.53 5.56 8.73
C ALA A 290 3.29 7.08 8.60
N GLU A 291 2.10 7.56 9.00
CA GLU A 291 1.75 8.99 9.04
C GLU A 291 2.73 9.76 9.95
N ILE A 292 2.99 9.29 11.16
CA ILE A 292 3.82 10.00 12.15
C ILE A 292 5.32 9.86 11.83
N GLY A 293 5.76 8.67 11.42
CA GLY A 293 7.19 8.33 11.36
C GLY A 293 7.82 8.38 9.97
N VAL A 294 7.04 8.21 8.88
CA VAL A 294 7.59 8.11 7.52
C VAL A 294 7.21 9.33 6.67
N TYR A 295 5.93 9.70 6.69
CA TYR A 295 5.39 10.73 5.80
C TYR A 295 5.20 12.08 6.48
N HIS A 296 5.04 12.09 7.82
CA HIS A 296 4.78 13.23 8.72
C HIS A 296 3.52 14.06 8.44
N ARG A 297 3.16 14.27 7.17
CA ARG A 297 1.99 15.04 6.73
C ARG A 297 1.39 14.41 5.48
N ILE A 298 0.28 13.71 5.66
CA ILE A 298 -0.52 13.19 4.55
C ILE A 298 -1.67 14.16 4.29
N SER A 299 -1.68 14.78 3.11
CA SER A 299 -2.79 15.61 2.66
C SER A 299 -4.06 14.76 2.47
N SER A 300 -5.23 15.32 2.79
CA SER A 300 -6.53 14.64 2.64
C SER A 300 -6.76 14.16 1.20
N HIS A 301 -6.33 14.92 0.20
CA HIS A 301 -6.45 14.57 -1.22
C HIS A 301 -5.59 13.36 -1.63
N LEU A 302 -4.51 13.08 -0.88
CA LEU A 302 -3.60 11.97 -1.15
C LEU A 302 -3.84 10.78 -0.20
N LEU A 303 -4.71 10.93 0.79
CA LEU A 303 -4.97 9.93 1.82
C LEU A 303 -5.41 8.58 1.24
N GLY A 304 -6.18 8.60 0.14
CA GLY A 304 -6.58 7.39 -0.58
C GLY A 304 -5.38 6.62 -1.15
N LEU A 305 -4.38 7.33 -1.67
CA LEU A 305 -3.16 6.73 -2.23
C LEU A 305 -2.29 6.11 -1.13
N TYR A 306 -2.13 6.79 0.00
CA TYR A 306 -1.35 6.30 1.13
C TYR A 306 -2.04 5.13 1.86
N SER A 307 -3.36 5.18 2.04
CA SER A 307 -4.11 4.05 2.62
C SER A 307 -4.01 2.80 1.75
N ALA A 308 -4.14 2.95 0.43
CA ALA A 308 -3.97 1.84 -0.51
C ALA A 308 -2.55 1.25 -0.48
N GLU A 309 -1.52 2.08 -0.34
CA GLU A 309 -0.14 1.61 -0.13
C GLU A 309 -0.02 0.78 1.15
N MET A 310 -0.54 1.28 2.27
CA MET A 310 -0.47 0.56 3.55
C MET A 310 -1.23 -0.76 3.51
N ALA A 311 -2.33 -0.80 2.75
CA ALA A 311 -3.13 -2.00 2.56
C ALA A 311 -2.35 -3.03 1.72
N TYR A 312 -1.72 -2.59 0.63
CA TYR A 312 -0.83 -3.45 -0.18
C TYR A 312 0.31 -4.05 0.64
N ARG A 313 1.02 -3.22 1.42
CA ARG A 313 2.14 -3.69 2.24
C ARG A 313 1.72 -4.74 3.27
N GLU A 314 0.53 -4.59 3.83
CA GLU A 314 -0.01 -5.54 4.79
C GLU A 314 -0.32 -6.90 4.19
N ASP A 315 -1.00 -6.90 3.05
CA ASP A 315 -1.42 -8.12 2.36
C ASP A 315 -0.21 -8.87 1.80
N ARG A 316 0.78 -8.14 1.30
CA ARG A 316 1.97 -8.74 0.69
C ARG A 316 3.07 -9.10 1.68
N ARG A 317 2.91 -8.87 2.99
CA ARG A 317 3.97 -9.11 4.00
C ARG A 317 4.54 -10.54 4.04
N ARG A 318 3.80 -11.53 3.50
CA ARG A 318 4.20 -12.95 3.40
C ARG A 318 4.57 -13.41 2.00
N VAL A 319 4.73 -12.49 1.05
CA VAL A 319 5.25 -12.74 -0.31
C VAL A 319 6.75 -12.48 -0.29
N ASP A 320 7.54 -13.12 -1.14
CA ASP A 320 9.00 -12.87 -1.24
C ASP A 320 9.32 -11.54 -1.93
N ASP A 321 10.55 -11.05 -1.78
CA ASP A 321 10.96 -9.71 -2.22
C ASP A 321 10.90 -9.54 -3.75
N ALA A 322 11.40 -10.53 -4.50
CA ALA A 322 11.42 -10.48 -5.96
C ALA A 322 10.00 -10.45 -6.53
N SER A 323 9.12 -11.32 -6.05
CA SER A 323 7.72 -11.37 -6.50
C SER A 323 7.01 -10.05 -6.28
N GLN A 324 7.20 -9.39 -5.14
CA GLN A 324 6.58 -8.08 -4.91
C GLN A 324 7.10 -6.98 -5.85
N VAL A 325 8.40 -6.96 -6.14
CA VAL A 325 8.99 -5.96 -7.05
C VAL A 325 8.43 -6.13 -8.46
N TRP A 326 8.38 -7.37 -8.96
CA TRP A 326 7.86 -7.65 -10.29
C TRP A 326 6.34 -7.47 -10.37
N GLU A 327 5.59 -7.84 -9.33
CA GLU A 327 4.14 -7.57 -9.24
C GLU A 327 3.86 -6.06 -9.42
N VAL A 328 4.60 -5.18 -8.73
CA VAL A 328 4.42 -3.73 -8.88
C VAL A 328 4.77 -3.25 -10.30
N ILE A 329 5.86 -3.75 -10.88
CA ILE A 329 6.24 -3.40 -12.26
C ILE A 329 5.14 -3.83 -13.25
N GLU A 330 4.62 -5.04 -13.12
CA GLU A 330 3.54 -5.56 -13.96
C GLU A 330 2.26 -4.76 -13.79
N MET A 331 1.86 -4.43 -12.56
CA MET A 331 0.73 -3.56 -12.29
C MET A 331 0.91 -2.19 -12.96
N MET A 332 2.10 -1.61 -12.91
CA MET A 332 2.41 -0.31 -13.53
C MET A 332 2.45 -0.39 -15.07
N LEU A 333 2.89 -1.51 -15.64
CA LEU A 333 2.84 -1.78 -17.08
C LEU A 333 1.40 -2.00 -17.58
N ALA A 334 0.54 -2.59 -16.74
CA ALA A 334 -0.86 -2.81 -17.04
C ALA A 334 -1.74 -1.56 -16.82
N THR A 335 -1.27 -0.60 -16.04
CA THR A 335 -2.02 0.62 -15.72
C THR A 335 -1.77 1.69 -16.78
N PRO A 336 -2.83 2.33 -17.32
CA PRO A 336 -2.68 3.43 -18.27
C PRO A 336 -1.83 4.58 -17.73
N VAL A 337 -1.43 5.48 -18.63
CA VAL A 337 -0.73 6.71 -18.25
C VAL A 337 -1.54 7.46 -17.19
N SER A 338 -0.92 7.76 -16.04
CA SER A 338 -1.51 8.61 -15.02
C SER A 338 -2.02 9.91 -15.65
N ARG A 339 -3.18 10.42 -15.24
CA ARG A 339 -3.64 11.76 -15.62
C ARG A 339 -3.12 12.83 -14.65
N VAL A 340 -2.93 12.45 -13.39
CA VAL A 340 -2.53 13.33 -12.29
C VAL A 340 -1.01 13.52 -12.27
N TRP A 341 -0.26 12.44 -12.39
CA TRP A 341 1.19 12.41 -12.27
C TRP A 341 1.87 12.48 -13.65
N THR A 342 1.38 13.39 -14.50
CA THR A 342 1.97 13.71 -15.82
C THR A 342 2.87 14.95 -15.76
N GLY A 343 3.90 14.99 -16.60
CA GLY A 343 4.71 16.20 -16.82
C GLY A 343 5.74 16.53 -15.74
N ARG A 344 6.19 17.79 -15.73
CA ARG A 344 7.07 18.34 -14.68
C ARG A 344 6.23 18.64 -13.44
N TRP A 345 6.81 18.34 -12.28
CA TRP A 345 6.27 18.55 -10.93
C TRP A 345 5.44 19.84 -10.79
N GLN A 346 4.19 19.71 -10.32
CA GLN A 346 3.29 20.83 -10.02
C GLN A 346 3.37 21.19 -8.53
N LYS A 347 3.57 22.48 -8.21
CA LYS A 347 3.77 23.00 -6.84
C LYS A 347 2.61 22.69 -5.88
N THR A 348 1.41 22.43 -6.39
CA THR A 348 0.18 22.18 -5.62
C THR A 348 0.14 20.81 -4.92
N ALA A 349 1.03 19.87 -5.28
CA ALA A 349 1.03 18.51 -4.71
C ALA A 349 1.63 18.40 -3.29
N TRP A 350 2.07 19.50 -2.67
CA TRP A 350 2.78 19.52 -1.38
C TRP A 350 1.95 20.02 -0.19
N CYS A 351 0.66 20.35 -0.37
CA CYS A 351 -0.16 20.97 0.69
C CYS A 351 -1.02 19.99 1.48
#